data_AF-A0A8T5TEI1-F1
#
_entry.id   AF-A0A8T5TEI1-F1
#
_cell.length_a   1.000
_cell.length_b   1.000
_cell.length_c   1.000
_cell.angle_alpha   90.00
_cell.angle_beta   90.00
_cell.angle_gamma   90.00
#
_symmetry.space_group_name_H-M   'P 1'
#
loop_
_entity.id
_entity.type
_entity.pdbx_description
1 polymer ?
#
loop_
_entity_poly.entity_id
_entity_poly.type
_entity_poly.pdbx_seq_one_letter_code
_entity_poly.pdbx_strand_id
1 'polypeptide(L)'
;PTALVTDTLATASDSLFEYPAGATFPGLYATVASAHFHEYGTTSEDLMRVGIKNHENGQENPFAHMQLSIKDLMNSKIQRLQKEGR
;
A
#
# COMPACT_ATOMS: atom_id res chain seq x y z
N PRO A 1 -6.77 9.05 16.50
CA PRO A 1 -5.39 8.91 15.97
C PRO A 1 -5.33 8.84 14.43
N THR A 2 -6.11 7.95 13.80
CA THR A 2 -6.07 7.69 12.34
C THR A 2 -6.51 8.87 11.47
N ALA A 3 -7.51 9.65 11.92
CA ALA A 3 -7.97 10.83 11.20
C ALA A 3 -6.88 11.92 11.11
N LEU A 4 -6.12 12.14 12.19
CA LEU A 4 -5.03 13.11 12.24
C LEU A 4 -3.88 12.74 11.30
N VAL A 5 -3.57 11.44 11.17
CA VAL A 5 -2.55 10.92 10.22
C VAL A 5 -3.00 11.10 8.77
N THR A 6 -4.29 10.87 8.50
CA THR A 6 -4.87 11.06 7.16
C THR A 6 -4.79 12.53 6.76
N ASP A 7 -5.15 13.41 7.69
CA ASP A 7 -5.16 14.86 7.50
C ASP A 7 -3.74 15.42 7.25
N THR A 8 -2.79 15.02 8.10
CA THR A 8 -1.37 15.43 7.93
C THR A 8 -0.77 14.95 6.62
N LEU A 9 -1.01 13.70 6.21
CA LEU A 9 -0.53 13.21 4.90
C LEU A 9 -1.20 13.95 3.73
N ALA A 10 -2.45 14.38 3.87
CA ALA A 10 -3.14 15.13 2.84
C ALA A 10 -2.64 16.59 2.70
N THR A 11 -1.94 17.13 3.71
CA THR A 11 -1.23 18.43 3.54
C THR A 11 0.02 18.34 2.66
N ALA A 12 0.52 17.12 2.38
CA ALA A 12 1.62 16.91 1.43
C ALA A 12 1.15 16.87 -0.04
N SER A 13 -0.16 16.82 -0.29
CA SER A 13 -0.78 17.09 -1.60
C SER A 13 -1.02 18.59 -1.79
N ASP A 14 -1.42 19.01 -2.99
CA ASP A 14 -1.71 20.42 -3.27
C ASP A 14 -2.82 20.92 -2.30
N SER A 15 -2.42 21.82 -1.41
CA SER A 15 -3.27 22.35 -0.35
C SER A 15 -4.35 23.31 -0.85
N LEU A 16 -4.24 23.77 -2.10
CA LEU A 16 -5.18 24.72 -2.72
C LEU A 16 -6.30 24.00 -3.49
N PHE A 17 -6.02 22.85 -4.10
CA PHE A 17 -7.00 22.18 -4.98
C PHE A 17 -7.32 20.74 -4.61
N GLU A 18 -6.36 19.96 -4.10
CA GLU A 18 -6.56 18.53 -3.83
C GLU A 18 -7.10 18.28 -2.42
N TYR A 19 -6.52 18.95 -1.43
CA TYR A 19 -6.94 18.82 -0.03
C TYR A 19 -8.38 19.34 0.22
N PRO A 20 -8.80 20.53 -0.29
CA PRO A 20 -10.17 21.02 -0.09
C PRO A 20 -11.23 20.20 -0.83
N ALA A 21 -10.84 19.49 -1.88
CA ALA A 21 -11.73 18.58 -2.62
C ALA A 21 -11.98 17.25 -1.88
N GLY A 22 -11.40 17.06 -0.69
CA GLY A 22 -11.53 15.84 0.11
C GLY A 22 -10.68 14.68 -0.43
N ALA A 23 -9.71 14.96 -1.31
CA ALA A 23 -8.81 13.93 -1.80
C ALA A 23 -7.84 13.52 -0.69
N THR A 24 -7.85 12.23 -0.35
CA THR A 24 -6.83 11.67 0.55
C THR A 24 -5.62 11.26 -0.28
N PHE A 25 -4.43 11.27 0.32
CA PHE A 25 -3.20 10.89 -0.37
C PHE A 25 -3.29 9.50 -1.03
N PRO A 26 -3.83 8.44 -0.39
CA PRO A 26 -4.07 7.16 -1.07
C PRO A 26 -5.11 7.25 -2.20
N GLY A 27 -6.12 8.10 -2.05
CA GLY A 27 -7.14 8.34 -3.08
C GLY A 27 -6.56 8.98 -4.35
N LEU A 28 -5.63 9.92 -4.21
CA LEU A 28 -4.91 10.53 -5.34
C LEU A 28 -4.12 9.49 -6.13
N TYR A 29 -3.32 8.65 -5.44
CA TYR A 29 -2.58 7.56 -6.10
C TYR A 29 -3.51 6.53 -6.75
N ALA A 30 -4.68 6.26 -6.16
CA ALA A 30 -5.68 5.38 -6.77
C ALA A 30 -6.23 5.97 -8.09
N THR A 31 -6.45 7.29 -8.15
CA THR A 31 -6.87 7.98 -9.38
C THR A 31 -5.79 7.89 -10.45
N VAL A 32 -4.52 8.13 -10.09
CA VAL A 32 -3.39 7.99 -11.02
C VAL A 32 -3.26 6.56 -11.54
N ALA A 33 -3.34 5.57 -10.64
CA ALA A 33 -3.32 4.16 -11.02
C ALA A 33 -4.46 3.81 -11.98
N SER A 34 -5.68 4.29 -11.70
CA SER A 34 -6.85 4.05 -12.56
C SER A 34 -6.69 4.67 -13.95
N ALA A 35 -6.12 5.87 -14.04
CA ALA A 35 -5.81 6.50 -15.32
C ALA A 35 -4.75 5.70 -16.10
N HIS A 36 -3.69 5.25 -15.41
CA HIS A 36 -2.63 4.43 -16.02
C HIS A 36 -3.18 3.07 -16.50
N PHE A 37 -4.10 2.46 -15.76
CA PHE A 37 -4.78 1.23 -16.18
C PHE A 37 -5.57 1.44 -17.47
N HIS A 38 -6.27 2.57 -17.58
CA HIS A 38 -7.05 2.89 -18.77
C HIS A 38 -6.17 3.19 -20.00
N GLU A 39 -5.08 3.93 -19.83
CA GLU A 39 -4.22 4.38 -20.93
C GLU A 39 -3.25 3.30 -21.41
N TYR A 40 -2.64 2.56 -20.48
CA TYR A 40 -1.55 1.62 -20.78
C TYR A 40 -1.94 0.15 -20.61
N GLY A 41 -3.16 -0.15 -20.15
CA GLY A 41 -3.64 -1.52 -19.96
C GLY A 41 -2.97 -2.29 -18.83
N THR A 42 -2.19 -1.62 -17.96
CA THR A 42 -1.68 -2.24 -16.73
C THR A 42 -2.82 -2.61 -15.79
N THR A 43 -2.55 -3.60 -14.95
CA THR A 43 -3.55 -4.22 -14.08
C THR A 43 -3.18 -4.07 -12.61
N SER A 44 -4.12 -4.39 -11.72
CA SER A 44 -3.85 -4.46 -10.28
C SER A 44 -2.73 -5.44 -9.94
N GLU A 45 -2.57 -6.49 -10.72
CA GLU A 45 -1.57 -7.54 -10.59
C GLU A 45 -0.17 -6.99 -10.85
N ASP A 46 -0.03 -6.01 -11.74
CA ASP A 46 1.25 -5.33 -11.99
C ASP A 46 1.68 -4.53 -10.77
N LEU A 47 0.76 -3.80 -10.14
CA LEU A 47 1.04 -3.09 -8.88
C LEU A 47 1.32 -4.06 -7.73
N MET A 48 0.62 -5.20 -7.69
CA MET A 48 0.86 -6.25 -6.70
C MET A 48 2.28 -6.81 -6.80
N ARG A 49 2.80 -7.04 -8.02
CA ARG A 49 4.18 -7.48 -8.24
C ARG A 49 5.21 -6.50 -7.67
N VAL A 50 4.96 -5.19 -7.77
CA VAL A 50 5.81 -4.17 -7.15
C VAL A 50 5.83 -4.33 -5.63
N GLY A 51 4.66 -4.55 -5.01
CA GLY A 51 4.56 -4.82 -3.58
C GLY A 51 5.34 -6.06 -3.14
N ILE A 52 5.17 -7.18 -3.84
CA ILE A 52 5.89 -8.43 -3.56
C ILE A 52 7.41 -8.20 -3.59
N LYS A 53 7.91 -7.62 -4.69
CA LYS A 53 9.33 -7.29 -4.84
C LYS A 53 9.84 -6.39 -3.72
N ASN A 54 9.08 -5.36 -3.34
CA ASN A 54 9.49 -4.44 -2.28
C ASN A 54 9.60 -5.14 -0.91
N HIS A 55 8.70 -6.08 -0.62
CA HIS A 55 8.72 -6.87 0.62
C HIS A 55 9.84 -7.92 0.62
N GLU A 56 10.13 -8.54 -0.53
CA GLU A 56 11.29 -9.43 -0.70
C GLU A 56 12.59 -8.66 -0.43
N ASN A 57 12.75 -7.48 -1.02
CA ASN A 57 13.91 -6.63 -0.76
C ASN A 57 13.94 -6.11 0.69
N GLY A 58 12.78 -5.84 1.28
CA GLY A 58 12.65 -5.38 2.67
C GLY A 58 13.14 -6.42 3.68
N GLN A 59 12.92 -7.71 3.40
CA GLN A 59 13.41 -8.81 4.23
C GLN A 59 14.94 -8.86 4.33
N GLU A 60 15.64 -8.46 3.27
CA GLU A 60 17.11 -8.45 3.24
C GLU A 60 17.72 -7.19 3.87
N ASN A 61 16.90 -6.17 4.16
CA ASN A 61 17.35 -4.90 4.71
C ASN A 61 17.14 -4.85 6.23
N PRO A 62 18.23 -4.83 7.05
CA PRO A 62 18.13 -4.80 8.52
C PRO A 62 17.52 -3.49 9.06
N PHE A 63 17.42 -2.44 8.23
CA PHE A 63 16.82 -1.16 8.59
C PHE A 63 15.40 -0.99 8.07
N ALA A 64 14.87 -1.95 7.30
CA ALA A 64 13.49 -1.86 6.83
C ALA A 64 12.52 -1.93 8.02
N HIS A 65 11.46 -1.13 7.96
CA HIS A 65 10.38 -1.20 8.94
C HIS A 65 9.64 -2.55 8.85
N MET A 66 9.50 -3.11 7.65
CA MET A 66 8.93 -4.42 7.42
C MET A 66 9.98 -5.35 6.82
N GLN A 67 10.45 -6.30 7.62
CA GLN A 67 11.54 -7.25 7.28
C GLN A 67 10.99 -8.64 6.96
N LEU A 68 9.90 -8.69 6.20
CA LEU A 68 9.21 -9.94 5.86
C LEU A 68 8.73 -9.89 4.41
N SER A 69 8.90 -11.00 3.69
CA SER A 69 8.22 -11.21 2.42
C SER A 69 6.71 -11.33 2.62
N ILE A 70 5.94 -11.02 1.57
CA ILE A 70 4.48 -11.25 1.57
C ILE A 70 4.16 -12.72 1.82
N LYS A 71 4.97 -13.64 1.26
CA LYS A 71 4.80 -15.09 1.43
C LYS A 71 4.92 -15.50 2.90
N ASP A 72 5.93 -15.00 3.61
CA ASP A 72 6.13 -15.31 5.03
C ASP A 72 4.97 -14.77 5.87
N LEU A 73 4.51 -13.56 5.54
CA LEU A 73 3.37 -12.92 6.21
C LEU A 73 2.08 -13.74 6.02
N MET A 74 1.83 -14.26 4.82
CA MET A 74 0.69 -15.13 4.53
C MET A 74 0.82 -16.49 5.24
N ASN A 75 1.99 -17.12 5.21
CA ASN A 75 2.23 -18.40 5.89
C ASN A 75 2.03 -18.28 7.40
N SER A 76 2.53 -17.21 8.01
CA SER A 76 2.33 -16.91 9.43
C SER A 76 0.84 -16.76 9.77
N LYS A 77 0.07 -16.06 8.93
CA LYS A 77 -1.38 -15.95 9.11
C LYS A 77 -2.10 -17.30 9.00
N ILE A 78 -1.73 -18.13 8.03
CA ILE A 78 -2.30 -19.48 7.86
C ILE A 78 -2.03 -20.35 9.10
N GLN A 79 -0.78 -20.39 9.57
CA GLN A 79 -0.41 -21.15 10.76
C GLN A 79 -1.16 -20.67 12.01
N ARG A 80 -1.35 -19.35 12.14
CA ARG A 80 -2.14 -18.77 13.24
C ARG A 80 -3.60 -19.22 13.18
N LEU A 81 -4.23 -19.17 12.01
CA LEU A 81 -5.62 -19.59 11.84
C LEU A 81 -5.80 -21.08 12.11
N GLN A 82 -4.88 -21.92 11.61
CA GLN A 82 -4.87 -23.36 11.90
C GLN A 82 -4.77 -23.66 13.40
N LYS A 83 -3.95 -22.90 14.14
CA LYS A 83 -3.83 -23.00 15.60
C LYS A 83 -5.10 -22.56 16.33
N GLU A 84 -5.82 -21.59 15.76
CA GLU A 84 -7.11 -21.09 16.26
C GLU A 84 -8.30 -22.00 15.85
N GLY A 85 -8.05 -23.08 15.09
CA GLY A 85 -9.09 -24.01 14.64
C GLY A 85 -10.02 -23.44 13.58
N ARG A 86 -9.56 -22.43 12.83
CA ARG A 86 -10.30 -21.72 11.77
C ARG A 86 -9.72 -21.97 10.39
#